data_AF-A0A9P6USM4-F1
#
_entry.id   AF-A0A9P6USM4-F1
#
_cell.length_a   1.000
_cell.length_b   1.000
_cell.length_c   1.000
_cell.angle_alpha   90.00
_cell.angle_beta   90.00
_cell.angle_gamma   90.00
#
_symmetry.space_group_name_H-M   'P 1'
#
loop_
_entity.id
_entity.type
_entity.pdbx_description
1 polymer ?
#
loop_
_entity_poly.entity_id
_entity_poly.type
_entity_poly.pdbx_seq_one_letter_code
_entity_poly.pdbx_strand_id
1 'polypeptide(L)'
;MSSLQVSVLRANQLDDVESMGKNDPYCQVSLVNDDKTKFQKTAIKKNAGKNVEWNQTLTLENYQPTQHNLLYVDVLDDEHLADAPIGFAAIPLSQVQHASGHAVKGTFNLFTPSGKQKGTVTLFLAILSAGQGNVQVPDGPEMQGLSEIDNDHQHRIKSMKRKEQAADMASAAGVIGGLMGAKAMLGGHKDEAKKEA
;
A
#
# COMPACT_ATOMS: atom_id res chain seq x y z
N MET A 1 -15.18 -4.16 -20.65
CA MET A 1 -14.45 -4.77 -19.51
C MET A 1 -15.09 -4.23 -18.24
N SER A 2 -15.13 -5.02 -17.17
CA SER A 2 -15.63 -4.55 -15.88
C SER A 2 -14.58 -3.70 -15.16
N SER A 3 -15.01 -2.91 -14.19
CA SER A 3 -14.13 -2.21 -13.28
C SER A 3 -14.48 -2.55 -11.83
N LEU A 4 -13.54 -2.33 -10.92
CA LEU A 4 -13.76 -2.46 -9.49
C LEU A 4 -13.79 -1.06 -8.89
N GLN A 5 -14.96 -0.65 -8.38
CA GLN A 5 -15.08 0.52 -7.55
C GLN A 5 -14.58 0.22 -6.14
N VAL A 6 -13.73 1.09 -5.62
CA VAL A 6 -13.19 1.04 -4.28
C VAL A 6 -13.40 2.39 -3.61
N SER A 7 -14.44 2.50 -2.80
CA SER A 7 -14.68 3.67 -1.96
C SER A 7 -13.94 3.48 -0.64
N VAL A 8 -12.82 4.19 -0.49
CA VAL A 8 -12.00 4.21 0.71
C VAL A 8 -12.61 5.22 1.68
N LEU A 9 -13.23 4.72 2.75
CA LEU A 9 -13.97 5.57 3.69
C LEU A 9 -13.03 6.12 4.76
N ARG A 10 -12.47 5.23 5.58
CA ARG A 10 -11.63 5.59 6.73
C ARG A 10 -10.69 4.47 7.13
N ALA A 11 -9.68 4.80 7.91
CA ALA A 11 -8.87 3.85 8.66
C ALA A 11 -8.77 4.24 10.13
N ASN A 12 -8.69 3.24 11.00
CA ASN A 12 -8.70 3.43 12.45
C ASN A 12 -7.58 2.63 13.11
N GLN A 13 -7.10 3.14 14.25
CA GLN A 13 -6.10 2.50 15.09
C GLN A 13 -4.82 2.10 14.32
N LEU A 14 -4.42 2.93 13.37
CA LEU A 14 -3.18 2.77 12.61
C LEU A 14 -1.96 2.73 13.54
N ASP A 15 -0.88 2.09 13.07
CA ASP A 15 0.40 2.14 13.76
C ASP A 15 1.03 3.54 13.60
N ASP A 16 1.79 3.97 14.60
CA ASP A 16 2.60 5.19 14.49
C ASP A 16 3.88 4.83 13.75
N VAL A 17 4.15 5.46 12.62
CA VAL A 17 5.39 5.22 11.86
C VAL A 17 6.31 6.42 11.86
N GLU A 18 5.78 7.63 12.03
CA GLU A 18 6.61 8.82 12.22
C GLU A 18 7.28 8.82 13.60
N SER A 19 8.58 9.12 13.64
CA SER A 19 9.31 9.27 14.91
C SER A 19 9.02 10.60 15.63
N MET A 20 8.61 11.63 14.89
CA MET A 20 8.27 12.95 15.43
C MET A 20 7.17 13.57 14.59
N GLY A 21 5.93 13.58 15.08
CA GLY A 21 4.80 14.10 14.33
C GLY A 21 3.54 13.27 14.51
N LYS A 22 2.68 13.35 13.50
CA LYS A 22 1.49 12.52 13.34
C LYS A 22 1.46 12.12 11.88
N ASN A 23 1.34 10.82 11.63
CA ASN A 23 1.15 10.26 10.30
C ASN A 23 0.35 11.18 9.34
N ASP A 24 0.85 11.27 8.12
CA ASP A 24 0.24 11.85 6.91
C ASP A 24 -0.35 10.75 5.98
N PRO A 25 -1.36 9.97 6.41
CA PRO A 25 -1.71 8.74 5.74
C PRO A 25 -2.44 8.95 4.41
N TYR A 26 -2.16 8.05 3.46
CA TYR A 26 -2.97 7.81 2.27
C TYR A 26 -3.16 6.31 2.04
N CYS A 27 -4.21 5.96 1.30
CA CYS A 27 -4.51 4.58 0.93
C CYS A 27 -4.29 4.38 -0.55
N GLN A 28 -3.54 3.34 -0.90
CA GLN A 28 -3.27 2.88 -2.25
C GLN A 28 -3.92 1.52 -2.48
N VAL A 29 -4.57 1.36 -3.62
CA VAL A 29 -5.27 0.14 -4.00
C VAL A 29 -4.88 -0.33 -5.40
N SER A 30 -4.71 -1.64 -5.58
CA SER A 30 -4.34 -2.24 -6.87
C SER A 30 -4.89 -3.66 -7.03
N LEU A 31 -5.07 -4.10 -8.28
CA LEU A 31 -5.45 -5.49 -8.61
C LEU A 31 -4.23 -6.41 -8.79
N VAL A 32 -3.02 -5.83 -8.89
CA VAL A 32 -1.77 -6.54 -9.14
C VAL A 32 -0.70 -5.97 -8.21
N ASN A 33 -0.17 -6.82 -7.33
CA ASN A 33 0.75 -6.41 -6.26
C ASN A 33 2.03 -5.71 -6.76
N ASP A 34 2.65 -6.21 -7.82
CA ASP A 34 3.97 -5.75 -8.28
C ASP A 34 3.91 -4.75 -9.46
N ASP A 35 2.72 -4.37 -9.92
CA ASP A 35 2.58 -3.40 -11.02
C ASP A 35 2.49 -1.96 -10.47
N LYS A 36 3.65 -1.30 -10.39
CA LYS A 36 3.78 0.09 -9.93
C LYS A 36 3.08 1.12 -10.81
N THR A 37 2.51 0.73 -11.95
CA THR A 37 1.80 1.65 -12.84
C THR A 37 0.28 1.53 -12.74
N LYS A 38 -0.23 0.47 -12.09
CA LYS A 38 -1.65 0.14 -12.03
C LYS A 38 -2.18 0.14 -10.61
N PHE A 39 -2.04 1.28 -9.95
CA PHE A 39 -2.67 1.55 -8.67
C PHE A 39 -3.47 2.85 -8.74
N GLN A 40 -4.41 3.00 -7.81
CA GLN A 40 -5.06 4.27 -7.52
C GLN A 40 -4.80 4.62 -6.06
N LYS A 41 -4.72 5.92 -5.73
CA LYS A 41 -4.52 6.35 -4.35
C LYS A 41 -5.48 7.45 -3.94
N THR A 42 -5.77 7.52 -2.64
CA THR A 42 -6.49 8.63 -2.03
C THR A 42 -5.62 9.87 -1.95
N ALA A 43 -6.24 11.00 -1.62
CA ALA A 43 -5.50 12.18 -1.16
C ALA A 43 -4.75 11.87 0.14
N ILE A 44 -3.62 12.54 0.31
CA ILE A 44 -2.83 12.54 1.55
C ILE A 44 -3.56 13.38 2.59
N LYS A 45 -3.68 12.86 3.82
CA LYS A 45 -4.31 13.56 4.94
C LYS A 45 -3.26 13.98 5.95
N LYS A 46 -2.82 15.24 5.85
CA LYS A 46 -1.75 15.78 6.70
C LYS A 46 -2.12 15.79 8.19
N ASN A 47 -1.20 15.37 9.05
CA ASN A 47 -1.27 15.34 10.52
C ASN A 47 -2.50 14.60 11.08
N ALA A 48 -2.97 13.56 10.38
CA ALA A 48 -4.16 12.81 10.79
C ALA A 48 -3.87 11.83 11.94
N GLY A 49 -2.65 11.30 12.01
CA GLY A 49 -2.26 10.34 13.04
C GLY A 49 -2.95 8.98 12.87
N LYS A 50 -3.54 8.45 13.94
CA LYS A 50 -3.98 7.03 13.99
C LYS A 50 -5.37 6.76 13.40
N ASN A 51 -6.17 7.80 13.17
CA ASN A 51 -7.51 7.67 12.62
C ASN A 51 -7.69 8.73 11.53
N VAL A 52 -8.17 8.31 10.37
CA VAL A 52 -8.24 9.16 9.18
C VAL A 52 -9.49 8.83 8.36
N GLU A 53 -10.12 9.86 7.81
CA GLU A 53 -11.23 9.74 6.87
C GLU A 53 -10.83 10.31 5.50
N TRP A 54 -10.95 9.50 4.45
CA TRP A 54 -10.74 9.92 3.07
C TRP A 54 -12.06 10.15 2.35
N ASN A 55 -13.06 9.28 2.57
CA ASN A 55 -14.36 9.31 1.88
C ASN A 55 -14.21 9.49 0.36
N GLN A 56 -13.26 8.76 -0.23
CA GLN A 56 -12.87 8.91 -1.63
C GLN A 56 -13.16 7.64 -2.41
N THR A 57 -13.78 7.80 -3.58
CA THR A 57 -14.05 6.68 -4.50
C THR A 57 -12.99 6.62 -5.59
N LEU A 58 -12.38 5.45 -5.71
CA LEU A 58 -11.38 5.10 -6.71
C LEU A 58 -11.97 4.03 -7.63
N THR A 59 -11.59 4.04 -8.90
CA THR A 59 -12.01 3.02 -9.87
C THR A 59 -10.77 2.34 -10.43
N LEU A 60 -10.71 1.02 -10.29
CA LEU A 60 -9.69 0.15 -10.87
C LEU A 60 -10.24 -0.46 -12.15
N GLU A 61 -9.69 -0.02 -13.28
CA GLU A 61 -10.11 -0.46 -14.62
C GLU A 61 -9.64 -1.88 -14.94
N ASN A 62 -10.26 -2.48 -15.95
CA ASN A 62 -9.90 -3.81 -16.50
C ASN A 62 -9.96 -4.95 -15.47
N TYR A 63 -10.89 -4.86 -14.52
CA TYR A 63 -11.16 -5.94 -13.59
C TYR A 63 -11.65 -7.19 -14.33
N GLN A 64 -11.09 -8.33 -13.94
CA GLN A 64 -11.33 -9.64 -14.55
C GLN A 64 -11.34 -10.69 -13.43
N PRO A 65 -12.50 -11.26 -13.07
CA PRO A 65 -12.63 -12.24 -11.99
C PRO A 65 -11.69 -13.44 -12.08
N THR A 66 -11.33 -13.86 -13.30
CA THR A 66 -10.44 -15.01 -13.54
C THR A 66 -8.96 -14.69 -13.38
N GLN A 67 -8.58 -13.41 -13.37
CA GLN A 67 -7.19 -12.96 -13.25
C GLN A 67 -6.92 -12.24 -11.93
N HIS A 68 -7.94 -11.61 -11.36
CA HIS A 68 -7.83 -10.74 -10.19
C HIS A 68 -8.63 -11.32 -9.03
N ASN A 69 -7.96 -12.16 -8.23
CA ASN A 69 -8.54 -12.82 -7.06
C ASN A 69 -8.45 -11.96 -5.80
N LEU A 70 -7.47 -11.06 -5.73
CA LEU A 70 -7.17 -10.22 -4.57
C LEU A 70 -7.22 -8.75 -4.95
N LEU A 71 -7.72 -7.92 -4.03
CA LEU A 71 -7.47 -6.49 -4.00
C LEU A 71 -6.35 -6.25 -2.99
N TYR A 72 -5.25 -5.65 -3.45
CA TYR A 72 -4.15 -5.26 -2.58
C TYR A 72 -4.38 -3.84 -2.07
N VAL A 73 -4.32 -3.68 -0.75
CA VAL A 73 -4.49 -2.41 -0.05
C VAL A 73 -3.21 -2.09 0.71
N ASP A 74 -2.64 -0.92 0.44
CA ASP A 74 -1.49 -0.37 1.16
C ASP A 74 -1.95 0.93 1.84
N VAL A 75 -1.74 1.05 3.16
CA VAL A 75 -1.83 2.31 3.89
C VAL A 75 -0.41 2.78 4.17
N LEU A 76 -0.07 3.94 3.62
CA LEU A 76 1.28 4.49 3.61
C LEU A 76 1.25 5.88 4.23
N ASP A 77 2.39 6.28 4.79
CA ASP A 77 2.67 7.63 5.24
C ASP A 77 3.47 8.39 4.19
N ASP A 78 3.06 9.62 3.89
CA ASP A 78 3.73 10.48 2.92
C ASP A 78 5.00 11.09 3.52
N GLU A 79 6.15 10.61 3.08
CA GLU A 79 7.47 11.00 3.59
C GLU A 79 8.31 11.66 2.49
N HIS A 80 9.28 12.49 2.88
CA HIS A 80 10.01 13.32 1.90
C HIS A 80 10.93 12.52 0.96
N LEU A 81 11.50 11.41 1.43
CA LEU A 81 12.46 10.61 0.66
C LEU A 81 11.88 9.28 0.20
N ALA A 82 11.15 8.60 1.08
CA ALA A 82 10.51 7.33 0.77
C ALA A 82 9.34 7.08 1.73
N ASP A 83 8.15 6.91 1.19
CA ASP A 83 6.93 6.67 1.95
C ASP A 83 7.05 5.49 2.92
N ALA A 84 6.59 5.70 4.16
CA ALA A 84 6.65 4.71 5.22
C ALA A 84 5.42 3.80 5.19
N PRO A 85 5.57 2.47 5.12
CA PRO A 85 4.42 1.57 5.18
C PRO A 85 3.85 1.46 6.60
N ILE A 86 2.60 1.90 6.78
CA ILE A 86 1.85 1.81 8.04
C ILE A 86 1.23 0.41 8.18
N GLY A 87 0.49 -0.02 7.16
CA GLY A 87 -0.20 -1.30 7.18
C GLY A 87 -0.65 -1.73 5.79
N PHE A 88 -0.94 -3.01 5.64
CA PHE A 88 -1.38 -3.59 4.36
C PHE A 88 -2.42 -4.68 4.57
N ALA A 89 -3.16 -5.00 3.52
CA ALA A 89 -4.05 -6.16 3.47
C ALA A 89 -4.22 -6.65 2.03
N ALA A 90 -4.33 -7.96 1.86
CA ALA A 90 -4.92 -8.55 0.67
C ALA A 90 -6.38 -8.90 0.96
N ILE A 91 -7.31 -8.50 0.09
CA ILE A 91 -8.75 -8.71 0.26
C ILE A 91 -9.23 -9.69 -0.82
N PRO A 92 -9.67 -10.90 -0.46
CA PRO A 92 -10.26 -11.84 -1.40
C PRO A 92 -11.49 -11.24 -2.09
N LEU A 93 -11.45 -11.08 -3.40
CA LEU A 93 -12.54 -10.50 -4.18
C LEU A 93 -13.71 -11.47 -4.39
N SER A 94 -13.54 -12.75 -4.06
CA SER A 94 -14.64 -13.73 -4.03
C SER A 94 -15.78 -13.29 -3.11
N GLN A 95 -15.48 -12.62 -1.99
CA GLN A 95 -16.50 -12.10 -1.09
C GLN A 95 -17.36 -11.00 -1.74
N VAL A 96 -16.81 -10.27 -2.71
CA VAL A 96 -17.53 -9.26 -3.49
C VAL A 96 -18.28 -9.91 -4.66
N GLN A 97 -17.63 -10.86 -5.35
CA GLN A 97 -18.21 -11.61 -6.47
C GLN A 97 -19.49 -12.36 -6.07
N HIS A 98 -19.51 -12.96 -4.87
CA HIS A 98 -20.64 -13.76 -4.37
C HIS A 98 -21.64 -12.96 -3.52
N ALA A 99 -21.36 -11.68 -3.23
CA ALA A 99 -22.29 -10.83 -2.50
C ALA A 99 -23.47 -10.40 -3.38
N SER A 100 -24.62 -10.15 -2.75
CA SER A 100 -25.77 -9.57 -3.42
C SER A 100 -25.40 -8.23 -4.05
N GLY A 101 -25.78 -8.02 -5.32
CA GLY A 101 -25.43 -6.81 -6.07
C GLY A 101 -23.95 -6.67 -6.41
N HIS A 102 -23.14 -7.73 -6.22
CA HIS A 102 -21.69 -7.72 -6.41
C HIS A 102 -20.98 -6.58 -5.66
N ALA A 103 -21.47 -6.28 -4.45
CA ALA A 103 -20.98 -5.18 -3.65
C ALA A 103 -20.94 -5.53 -2.15
N VAL A 104 -19.92 -5.00 -1.45
CA VAL A 104 -19.68 -5.20 -0.02
C VAL A 104 -19.21 -3.90 0.61
N LYS A 105 -19.88 -3.48 1.69
CA LYS A 105 -19.38 -2.45 2.62
C LYS A 105 -18.85 -3.16 3.87
N GLY A 106 -17.58 -2.98 4.18
CA GLY A 106 -16.99 -3.67 5.32
C GLY A 106 -15.74 -3.03 5.89
N THR A 107 -15.41 -3.48 7.10
CA THR A 107 -14.17 -3.16 7.81
C THR A 107 -13.21 -4.34 7.69
N PHE A 108 -11.99 -4.07 7.25
CA PHE A 108 -10.95 -5.05 6.94
C PHE A 108 -9.76 -4.83 7.88
N ASN A 109 -9.13 -5.91 8.32
CA ASN A 109 -7.96 -5.82 9.19
C ASN A 109 -6.73 -5.40 8.39
N LEU A 110 -5.91 -4.53 8.96
CA LEU A 110 -4.60 -4.20 8.43
C LEU A 110 -3.52 -4.98 9.19
N PHE A 111 -2.45 -5.31 8.47
CA PHE A 111 -1.27 -5.99 9.00
C PHE A 111 -0.06 -5.08 8.85
N THR A 112 0.75 -4.96 9.90
CA THR A 112 2.02 -4.23 9.83
C THR A 112 3.02 -4.99 8.94
N PRO A 113 4.14 -4.37 8.51
CA PRO A 113 5.18 -5.06 7.75
C PRO A 113 5.75 -6.33 8.41
N SER A 114 5.62 -6.49 9.74
CA SER A 114 6.01 -7.72 10.45
C SER A 114 4.96 -8.83 10.42
N GLY A 115 3.76 -8.56 9.88
CA GLY A 115 2.62 -9.46 9.85
C GLY A 115 1.71 -9.39 11.07
N LYS A 116 1.94 -8.44 11.98
CA LYS A 116 1.08 -8.25 13.15
C LYS A 116 -0.20 -7.53 12.73
N GLN A 117 -1.37 -8.03 13.11
CA GLN A 117 -2.62 -7.31 12.92
C GLN A 117 -2.62 -6.02 13.76
N LYS A 118 -2.82 -4.87 13.10
CA LYS A 118 -2.87 -3.54 13.74
C LYS A 118 -3.70 -2.60 12.87
N GLY A 119 -4.77 -2.06 13.45
CA GLY A 119 -5.66 -1.13 12.77
C GLY A 119 -6.59 -1.80 11.77
N THR A 120 -7.48 -0.99 11.22
CA THR A 120 -8.47 -1.42 10.23
C THR A 120 -8.68 -0.37 9.15
N VAL A 121 -9.16 -0.80 7.99
CA VAL A 121 -9.64 0.07 6.92
C VAL A 121 -11.08 -0.29 6.58
N THR A 122 -11.94 0.73 6.47
CA THR A 122 -13.34 0.56 6.05
C THR A 122 -13.47 0.93 4.59
N LEU A 123 -13.96 -0.01 3.77
CA LEU A 123 -14.11 0.11 2.33
C LEU A 123 -15.53 -0.24 1.90
N PHE A 124 -15.98 0.38 0.81
CA PHE A 124 -17.04 -0.16 -0.01
C PHE A 124 -16.48 -0.60 -1.36
N LEU A 125 -16.72 -1.86 -1.70
CA LEU A 125 -16.24 -2.52 -2.91
C LEU A 125 -17.44 -2.87 -3.78
N ALA A 126 -17.40 -2.56 -5.08
CA ALA A 126 -18.44 -2.95 -6.02
C ALA A 126 -17.86 -3.29 -7.39
N ILE A 127 -18.32 -4.39 -7.98
CA ILE A 127 -17.97 -4.75 -9.37
C ILE A 127 -18.94 -4.02 -10.29
N LEU A 128 -18.40 -3.20 -11.19
CA LEU A 128 -19.16 -2.41 -12.15
C LEU A 128 -19.15 -3.11 -13.52
N SER A 129 -20.33 -3.20 -14.14
CA SER A 129 -20.45 -3.64 -15.53
C SER A 129 -19.91 -2.56 -16.48
N ALA A 130 -19.54 -2.95 -17.70
CA ALA A 130 -19.05 -2.02 -18.70
C ALA A 130 -20.07 -0.89 -18.95
N GLY A 131 -19.64 0.36 -18.79
CA GLY A 131 -20.50 1.55 -18.97
C GLY A 131 -21.38 1.90 -17.76
N GLN A 132 -21.35 1.12 -16.68
CA GLN A 132 -22.02 1.47 -15.43
C GLN A 132 -21.19 2.52 -14.68
N GLY A 133 -21.85 3.58 -14.20
CA GLY A 133 -21.23 4.57 -13.32
C GLY A 133 -20.99 4.03 -11.91
N ASN A 134 -20.26 4.79 -11.10
CA ASN A 134 -20.05 4.45 -9.70
C ASN A 134 -21.37 4.32 -8.94
N VAL A 135 -21.49 3.28 -8.13
CA VAL A 135 -22.60 3.04 -7.22
C VAL A 135 -22.40 3.88 -5.97
N GLN A 136 -23.46 4.51 -5.49
CA GLN A 136 -23.42 5.25 -4.22
C GLN A 136 -23.14 4.29 -3.07
N VAL A 137 -22.27 4.69 -2.15
CA VAL A 137 -21.99 3.91 -0.95
C VAL A 137 -23.28 3.81 -0.13
N PRO A 138 -23.81 2.61 0.15
CA PRO A 138 -25.08 2.49 0.85
C PRO A 138 -24.96 2.93 2.31
N ASP A 139 -26.01 3.60 2.78
CA ASP A 139 -26.28 3.73 4.19
C ASP A 139 -26.63 2.36 4.77
N GLY A 140 -26.02 2.00 5.89
CA GLY A 140 -26.19 0.68 6.46
C GLY A 140 -24.98 0.19 7.24
N PRO A 141 -25.13 -0.95 7.93
CA PRO A 141 -24.11 -1.51 8.77
C PRO A 141 -22.88 -1.93 7.95
N GLU A 142 -21.72 -1.81 8.57
CA GLU A 142 -20.47 -2.33 8.04
C GLU A 142 -20.32 -3.78 8.47
N MET A 143 -20.02 -4.67 7.53
CA MET A 143 -19.68 -6.06 7.87
C MET A 143 -18.19 -6.19 8.20
N GLN A 144 -17.82 -7.19 9.00
CA GLN A 144 -16.41 -7.56 9.11
C GLN A 144 -16.00 -8.27 7.81
N GLY A 145 -15.14 -7.63 7.02
CA GLY A 145 -14.63 -8.17 5.78
C GLY A 145 -13.48 -9.16 6.00
N LEU A 146 -13.28 -10.04 5.03
CA LEU A 146 -12.13 -10.95 5.01
C LEU A 146 -10.90 -10.22 4.43
N SER A 147 -9.80 -10.34 5.15
CA SER A 147 -8.49 -9.77 4.81
C SER A 147 -7.41 -10.76 5.24
N GLU A 148 -6.40 -10.94 4.40
CA GLU A 148 -5.32 -11.88 4.59
C GLU A 148 -3.95 -11.25 4.32
N ILE A 149 -2.91 -11.98 4.73
CA ILE A 149 -1.52 -11.67 4.36
C ILE A 149 -1.20 -12.51 3.13
N ASP A 150 -1.04 -11.84 1.99
CA ASP A 150 -0.34 -12.43 0.84
C ASP A 150 1.19 -12.31 1.04
N ASN A 151 1.92 -13.38 0.74
CA ASN A 151 3.35 -13.46 1.04
C ASN A 151 4.19 -12.52 0.17
N ASP A 152 3.86 -12.40 -1.12
CA ASP A 152 4.56 -11.53 -2.06
C ASP A 152 4.24 -10.06 -1.76
N HIS A 153 3.00 -9.77 -1.40
CA HIS A 153 2.58 -8.48 -0.87
C HIS A 153 3.36 -8.09 0.37
N GLN A 154 3.42 -8.97 1.38
CA GLN A 154 4.20 -8.69 2.59
C GLN A 154 5.69 -8.50 2.28
N HIS A 155 6.25 -9.29 1.37
CA HIS A 155 7.65 -9.15 0.97
C HIS A 155 7.91 -7.77 0.33
N ARG A 156 7.03 -7.31 -0.56
CA ARG A 156 7.08 -5.96 -1.15
C ARG A 156 7.01 -4.87 -0.08
N ILE A 157 6.08 -4.98 0.88
CA ILE A 157 5.93 -4.03 1.98
C ILE A 157 7.16 -3.99 2.89
N LYS A 158 7.77 -5.15 3.21
CA LYS A 158 9.05 -5.21 3.93
C LYS A 158 10.19 -4.53 3.15
N SER A 159 10.22 -4.68 1.83
CA SER A 159 11.19 -4.00 0.97
C SER A 159 11.02 -2.48 0.98
N MET A 160 9.77 -1.98 0.99
CA MET A 160 9.48 -0.55 1.15
C MET A 160 9.98 -0.03 2.49
N LYS A 161 9.65 -0.72 3.59
CA LYS A 161 10.14 -0.35 4.94
C LYS A 161 11.66 -0.26 5.01
N ARG A 162 12.39 -1.22 4.43
CA ARG A 162 13.86 -1.16 4.42
C ARG A 162 14.40 0.05 3.66
N LYS A 163 13.71 0.51 2.62
CA LYS A 163 14.11 1.69 1.83
C LYS A 163 13.87 2.99 2.57
N GLU A 164 12.73 3.11 3.24
CA GLU A 164 12.42 4.24 4.13
C GLU A 164 13.46 4.33 5.26
N GLN A 165 13.71 3.24 5.99
CA GLN A 165 14.77 3.21 7.01
C GLN A 165 16.16 3.61 6.47
N ALA A 166 16.50 3.19 5.25
CA ALA A 166 17.76 3.59 4.62
C ALA A 166 17.79 5.09 4.28
N ALA A 167 16.65 5.66 3.86
CA ALA A 167 16.53 7.08 3.57
C ALA A 167 16.64 7.94 4.84
N ASP A 168 16.01 7.51 5.94
CA ASP A 168 16.10 8.17 7.24
C ASP A 168 17.52 8.17 7.80
N MET A 169 18.25 7.06 7.65
CA MET A 169 19.66 7.00 8.04
C MET A 169 20.51 7.96 7.20
N ALA A 170 20.25 8.07 5.90
CA ALA A 170 20.98 8.96 5.01
C ALA A 170 20.72 10.44 5.36
N SER A 171 19.48 10.81 5.69
CA SER A 171 19.12 12.17 6.10
C SER A 171 19.74 12.54 7.45
N ALA A 172 19.70 11.63 8.44
CA ALA A 172 20.32 11.83 9.74
C ALA A 172 21.85 11.97 9.67
N ALA A 173 22.50 11.28 8.72
CA ALA A 173 23.94 11.38 8.48
C ALA A 173 24.35 12.59 7.61
N GLY A 174 23.39 13.39 7.12
CA GLY A 174 23.65 14.55 6.25
C GLY A 174 24.11 14.17 4.83
N VAL A 175 23.94 12.91 4.42
CA VAL A 175 24.36 12.42 3.09
C VAL A 175 23.21 12.67 2.11
N ILE A 176 22.98 13.93 1.76
CA ILE A 176 21.99 14.30 0.75
C ILE A 176 22.62 14.11 -0.64
N GLY A 177 22.40 12.93 -1.22
CA GLY A 177 22.70 12.62 -2.62
C GLY A 177 23.80 11.57 -2.80
N GLY A 178 23.41 10.31 -3.03
CA GLY A 178 24.40 9.29 -3.42
C GLY A 178 23.97 7.83 -3.38
N LEU A 179 22.82 7.45 -3.96
CA LEU A 179 22.55 6.03 -4.28
C LEU A 179 23.31 5.53 -5.53
N MET A 180 24.12 6.37 -6.19
CA MET A 180 25.12 5.91 -7.16
C MET A 180 26.43 5.55 -6.45
N GLY A 181 26.50 4.39 -5.81
CA GLY A 181 27.73 4.04 -5.08
C GLY A 181 27.91 2.62 -4.57
N ALA A 182 26.97 1.69 -4.77
CA ALA A 182 27.19 0.30 -4.34
C ALA A 182 28.27 -0.46 -5.16
N LYS A 183 28.95 0.21 -6.12
CA LYS A 183 29.97 -0.40 -6.97
C LYS A 183 31.42 0.08 -6.72
N ALA A 184 31.66 0.95 -5.73
CA ALA A 184 33.00 1.51 -5.49
C ALA A 184 33.75 0.95 -4.26
N MET A 185 33.16 0.05 -3.48
CA MET A 185 33.80 -0.49 -2.25
C MET A 185 34.07 -2.00 -2.29
N LEU A 186 33.98 -2.63 -3.47
CA LEU A 186 34.31 -4.05 -3.66
C LEU A 186 34.96 -4.25 -5.04
N GLY A 187 36.30 -4.27 -5.08
CA GLY A 187 37.02 -4.83 -6.22
C GLY A 187 38.35 -4.15 -6.52
N GLY A 188 39.46 -4.79 -6.13
CA GLY A 188 40.78 -4.40 -6.59
C GLY A 188 41.97 -5.03 -5.87
N HIS A 189 41.99 -6.35 -5.68
CA HIS A 189 43.27 -7.06 -5.51
C HIS A 189 43.80 -7.41 -6.89
N LYS A 190 45.02 -6.97 -7.23
CA LYS A 190 46.00 -7.76 -8.01
C LYS A 190 47.38 -7.08 -8.01
N ASP A 191 48.35 -7.84 -7.53
CA ASP A 191 49.78 -7.66 -7.74
C ASP A 191 50.12 -7.54 -9.23
N GLU A 192 51.12 -6.73 -9.57
CA GLU A 192 52.06 -7.03 -10.65
C GLU A 192 53.37 -6.25 -10.49
N ALA A 193 54.47 -6.94 -10.80
CA ALA A 193 55.84 -6.61 -10.48
C ALA A 193 56.60 -5.88 -11.61
N LYS A 194 57.72 -5.22 -11.24
CA LYS A 194 58.89 -4.79 -12.07
C LYS A 194 58.57 -3.72 -13.14
N LYS A 195 59.35 -2.65 -13.33
CA LYS A 195 60.80 -2.58 -13.60
C LYS A 195 61.29 -1.10 -13.63
N GLU A 196 62.60 -0.89 -13.43
CA GLU A 196 63.45 0.25 -13.86
C GLU A 196 63.29 1.57 -13.05
N ALA A 197 64.34 2.21 -12.49
CA ALA A 197 65.78 2.19 -12.74
C ALA A 197 66.60 2.23 -11.43
#